data_AF-A0A2V9YGE6-F1
#
_entry.id   AF-A0A2V9YGE6-F1
#
_cell.length_a   1.000
_cell.length_b   1.000
_cell.length_c   1.000
_cell.angle_alpha   90.00
_cell.angle_beta   90.00
_cell.angle_gamma   90.00
#
_symmetry.space_group_name_H-M   'P 1'
#
loop_
_entity.id
_entity.type
_entity.pdbx_description
1 polymer ?
#
loop_
_entity_poly.entity_id
_entity_poly.type
_entity_poly.pdbx_seq_one_letter_code
_entity_poly.pdbx_strand_id
1 'polypeptide(L)'
;MVAFSAIVVVSVTLVAVLVNIAAVHAYDRAEGERSALLAEQVRQQFARRLVEVAERVAELARQDSTVQLAIAMSRNAPDYSQFADAAERLNAPGLDVLELLTPDGAIIASKHWPARFGYQEEWFAGRPAAAEGNAQGAFLQSLDFPAGPALAIIAVRQIQLGQHVFYIAGGQRLDEHFVQSFAEPMGMRTTLYWQPSPASENVVLGDERESTAAGQESLRRLLERVRNTGAASSETLERKVAGGAVEEAAHAFPLLDRQQRVTAVLLVSSSREAVDALERRIRWIAMAVSAAGILLGLLISAALAARVTRPVEELGKAADEVAGGNLNIRVDDSRQDELGRLAYAFNRMTRELLESHEKLVQSERVAAWRELARRLAHELKNPLFPLQITVENLLRAKEQTPDQFEEVFRESGQTLQAEIGNLKGIIDRFSDFSKMPTPELQPISVNESLRQAARVYEPQFCAKG
;
A
#
# COMPACT_ATOMS: atom_id res chain seq x y z
N MET A 1 20.33 6.53 11.07
CA MET A 1 19.20 7.33 10.53
C MET A 1 18.59 6.68 9.30
N VAL A 2 19.29 6.65 8.17
CA VAL A 2 18.77 6.15 6.88
C VAL A 2 18.21 4.72 6.96
N ALA A 3 18.90 3.82 7.67
CA ALA A 3 18.46 2.44 7.84
C ALA A 3 17.12 2.32 8.61
N PHE A 4 16.91 3.13 9.66
CA PHE A 4 15.68 3.10 10.45
C PHE A 4 14.49 3.66 9.67
N SER A 5 14.66 4.80 8.99
CA SER A 5 13.63 5.36 8.11
C SER A 5 13.29 4.41 6.96
N ALA A 6 14.29 3.73 6.38
CA ALA A 6 14.06 2.74 5.33
C ALA A 6 13.23 1.55 5.84
N ILE A 7 13.53 1.03 7.04
CA ILE A 7 12.75 -0.07 7.65
C ILE A 7 11.29 0.33 7.86
N VAL A 8 11.03 1.55 8.34
CA VAL A 8 9.65 2.03 8.55
C VAL A 8 8.91 2.17 7.22
N VAL A 9 9.53 2.77 6.21
CA VAL A 9 8.93 2.92 4.88
C VAL A 9 8.62 1.56 4.27
N VAL A 10 9.58 0.62 4.30
CA VAL A 10 9.40 -0.74 3.77
C VAL A 10 8.29 -1.47 4.52
N SER A 11 8.25 -1.39 5.85
CA SER A 11 7.23 -2.07 6.66
C SER A 11 5.83 -1.53 6.38
N VAL A 12 5.67 -0.21 6.35
CA VAL A 12 4.38 0.44 6.05
C VAL A 12 3.92 0.10 4.63
N THR A 13 4.83 0.15 3.67
CA THR A 13 4.53 -0.17 2.27
C THR A 13 4.14 -1.64 2.12
N LEU A 14 4.87 -2.55 2.77
CA LEU A 14 4.58 -3.98 2.75
C LEU A 14 3.20 -4.29 3.33
N VAL A 15 2.87 -3.72 4.49
CA VAL A 15 1.54 -3.89 5.11
C VAL A 15 0.45 -3.33 4.21
N ALA A 16 0.65 -2.14 3.63
CA ALA A 16 -0.33 -1.54 2.73
C ALA A 16 -0.59 -2.39 1.48
N VAL A 17 0.48 -2.92 0.86
CA VAL A 17 0.39 -3.83 -0.29
C VAL A 17 -0.32 -5.12 0.12
N LEU A 18 0.03 -5.71 1.25
CA LEU A 18 -0.59 -6.95 1.74
C LEU A 18 -2.09 -6.76 2.02
N VAL A 19 -2.46 -5.67 2.69
CA VAL A 19 -3.86 -5.31 2.95
C VAL A 19 -4.61 -5.07 1.64
N ASN A 20 -4.00 -4.37 0.67
CA ASN A 20 -4.62 -4.15 -0.63
C ASN A 20 -4.87 -5.47 -1.36
N ILE A 21 -3.87 -6.36 -1.43
CA ILE A 21 -4.01 -7.67 -2.07
C ILE A 21 -5.07 -8.51 -1.34
N ALA A 22 -5.02 -8.55 0.00
CA ALA A 22 -5.98 -9.32 0.78
C ALA A 22 -7.41 -8.79 0.63
N ALA A 23 -7.59 -7.47 0.59
CA ALA A 23 -8.88 -6.83 0.38
C ALA A 23 -9.43 -7.16 -1.01
N VAL A 24 -8.63 -7.01 -2.07
CA VAL A 24 -9.03 -7.35 -3.45
C VAL A 24 -9.41 -8.83 -3.54
N HIS A 25 -8.57 -9.74 -3.05
CA HIS A 25 -8.85 -11.18 -3.12
C HIS A 25 -10.03 -11.65 -2.24
N ALA A 26 -10.24 -11.04 -1.08
CA ALA A 26 -11.40 -11.33 -0.24
C ALA A 26 -12.68 -10.83 -0.93
N TYR A 27 -12.58 -9.68 -1.59
CA TYR A 27 -13.68 -9.05 -2.29
C TYR A 27 -14.10 -9.84 -3.54
N ASP A 28 -13.16 -10.18 -4.42
CA ASP A 28 -13.44 -10.94 -5.64
C ASP A 28 -14.12 -12.29 -5.35
N ARG A 29 -13.71 -12.95 -4.25
CA ARG A 29 -14.36 -14.19 -3.80
C ARG A 29 -15.78 -13.95 -3.31
N ALA A 30 -15.98 -12.94 -2.45
CA ALA A 30 -17.30 -12.62 -1.92
C ALA A 30 -18.30 -12.21 -3.02
N GLU A 31 -17.86 -11.44 -4.02
CA GLU A 31 -18.71 -11.01 -5.13
C GLU A 31 -19.00 -12.16 -6.11
N GLY A 32 -18.00 -13.00 -6.39
CA GLY A 32 -18.18 -14.20 -7.21
C GLY A 32 -19.25 -15.14 -6.63
N GLU A 33 -19.15 -15.46 -5.34
CA GLU A 33 -20.14 -16.29 -4.64
C GLU A 33 -21.53 -15.65 -4.61
N ARG A 34 -21.60 -14.35 -4.33
CA ARG A 34 -22.86 -13.61 -4.29
C ARG A 34 -23.56 -13.59 -5.65
N SER A 35 -22.86 -13.25 -6.72
CA SER A 35 -23.45 -13.20 -8.07
C SER A 35 -23.95 -14.57 -8.52
N ALA A 36 -23.22 -15.64 -8.22
CA ALA A 36 -23.64 -17.01 -8.53
C ALA A 36 -24.89 -17.44 -7.76
N LEU A 37 -24.96 -17.14 -6.45
CA LEU A 37 -26.15 -17.43 -5.63
C LEU A 37 -27.40 -16.71 -6.15
N LEU A 38 -27.24 -15.44 -6.52
CA LEU A 38 -28.33 -14.63 -7.04
C LEU A 38 -28.80 -15.11 -8.43
N ALA A 39 -27.86 -15.46 -9.29
CA ALA A 39 -28.15 -16.03 -10.61
C ALA A 39 -28.92 -17.36 -10.48
N GLU A 40 -28.52 -18.22 -9.54
CA GLU A 40 -29.22 -19.45 -9.20
C GLU A 40 -30.63 -19.18 -8.62
N GLN A 41 -30.80 -18.14 -7.81
CA GLN A 41 -32.11 -17.72 -7.31
C GLN A 41 -33.06 -17.34 -8.46
N VAL A 42 -32.59 -16.57 -9.44
CA VAL A 42 -33.37 -16.20 -10.64
C VAL A 42 -33.73 -17.45 -11.44
N ARG A 43 -32.78 -18.38 -11.64
CA ARG A 43 -33.04 -19.67 -12.30
C ARG A 43 -34.15 -20.46 -11.61
N GLN A 44 -34.14 -20.50 -10.27
CA GLN A 44 -35.19 -21.17 -9.49
C GLN A 44 -36.53 -20.43 -9.55
N GLN A 45 -36.54 -19.09 -9.56
CA GLN A 45 -37.77 -18.33 -9.77
C GLN A 45 -38.39 -18.63 -11.14
N PHE A 46 -37.57 -18.70 -12.19
CA PHE A 46 -38.03 -19.10 -13.51
C PHE A 46 -38.61 -20.53 -13.52
N ALA A 47 -37.91 -21.48 -12.89
CA ALA A 47 -38.39 -22.86 -12.76
C ALA A 47 -39.73 -22.94 -11.99
N ARG A 48 -39.92 -22.10 -10.96
CA ARG A 48 -41.21 -21.97 -10.26
C ARG A 48 -42.31 -21.45 -11.17
N ARG A 49 -42.03 -20.45 -12.03
CA ARG A 49 -43.01 -19.94 -13.01
C ARG A 49 -43.48 -21.02 -13.99
N LEU A 50 -42.59 -21.91 -14.44
CA LEU A 50 -42.98 -23.05 -15.28
C LEU A 50 -44.04 -23.92 -14.58
N VAL A 51 -43.81 -24.26 -13.31
CA VAL A 51 -44.75 -25.07 -12.51
C VAL A 51 -46.05 -24.33 -12.26
N GLU A 52 -46.02 -23.05 -11.91
CA GLU A 52 -47.22 -22.22 -11.70
C GLU A 52 -48.13 -22.18 -12.95
N VAL A 53 -47.54 -22.00 -14.14
CA VAL A 53 -48.31 -22.02 -15.40
C VAL A 53 -48.91 -23.41 -15.64
N ALA A 54 -48.13 -24.47 -15.40
CA ALA A 54 -48.60 -25.85 -15.54
C ALA A 54 -49.79 -26.18 -14.61
N GLU A 55 -49.75 -25.68 -13.37
CA GLU A 55 -50.83 -25.84 -12.39
C GLU A 55 -52.07 -25.04 -12.78
N ARG A 56 -51.90 -23.79 -13.24
CA ARG A 56 -53.03 -22.96 -13.73
C ARG A 56 -53.77 -23.60 -14.89
N VAL A 57 -53.04 -24.18 -15.86
CA VAL A 57 -53.67 -24.89 -16.98
C VAL A 57 -54.33 -26.19 -16.51
N ALA A 58 -53.74 -26.89 -15.53
CA ALA A 58 -54.36 -28.07 -14.92
C ALA A 58 -55.67 -27.74 -14.21
N GLU A 59 -55.73 -26.62 -13.49
CA GLU A 59 -56.93 -26.13 -12.84
C GLU A 59 -57.98 -25.71 -13.88
N LEU A 60 -57.57 -24.94 -14.90
CA LEU A 60 -58.45 -24.53 -15.99
C LEU A 60 -59.08 -25.73 -16.70
N ALA A 61 -58.34 -26.82 -16.91
CA ALA A 61 -58.83 -28.05 -17.52
C ALA A 61 -59.93 -28.76 -16.70
N ARG A 62 -59.96 -28.54 -15.38
CA ARG A 62 -60.93 -29.14 -14.44
C ARG A 62 -62.10 -28.22 -14.09
N GLN A 63 -62.05 -26.95 -14.48
CA GLN A 63 -63.15 -26.02 -14.25
C GLN A 63 -64.45 -26.51 -14.92
N ASP A 64 -65.58 -26.32 -14.23
CA ASP A 64 -66.90 -26.71 -14.74
C ASP A 64 -67.21 -26.08 -16.12
N SER A 65 -66.82 -24.82 -16.33
CA SER A 65 -66.98 -24.12 -17.61
C SER A 65 -66.24 -24.83 -18.76
N THR A 66 -65.01 -25.26 -18.51
CA THR A 66 -64.18 -25.99 -19.48
C THR A 66 -64.73 -27.38 -19.77
N VAL A 67 -65.20 -28.10 -18.73
CA VAL A 67 -65.79 -29.43 -18.89
C VAL A 67 -67.12 -29.35 -19.66
N GLN A 68 -67.98 -28.38 -19.35
CA GLN A 68 -69.23 -28.15 -20.08
C GLN A 68 -68.98 -27.79 -21.54
N LEU A 69 -67.97 -26.95 -21.80
CA LEU A 69 -67.54 -26.63 -23.15
C LEU A 69 -67.06 -27.88 -23.89
N ALA A 70 -66.26 -28.72 -23.26
CA ALA A 70 -65.78 -29.98 -23.84
C ALA A 70 -66.93 -30.97 -24.10
N ILE A 71 -67.96 -31.03 -23.26
CA ILE A 71 -69.18 -31.83 -23.50
C ILE A 71 -69.94 -31.31 -24.73
N ALA A 72 -70.07 -29.98 -24.86
CA ALA A 72 -70.71 -29.38 -26.02
C ALA A 72 -69.93 -29.65 -27.32
N MET A 73 -68.60 -29.53 -27.28
CA MET A 73 -67.72 -29.86 -28.41
C MET A 73 -67.83 -31.34 -28.80
N SER A 74 -67.87 -32.25 -27.82
CA SER A 74 -68.03 -33.69 -28.06
C SER A 74 -69.34 -34.06 -28.76
N ARG A 75 -70.41 -33.27 -28.61
CA ARG A 75 -71.71 -33.51 -29.25
C ARG A 75 -71.76 -33.02 -30.69
N ASN A 76 -70.95 -32.01 -31.02
CA ASN A 76 -70.96 -31.33 -32.31
C ASN A 76 -69.75 -31.70 -33.19
N ALA A 77 -68.89 -32.59 -32.73
CA ALA A 77 -67.77 -33.10 -33.51
C ALA A 77 -68.25 -33.69 -34.86
N PRO A 78 -67.60 -33.35 -36.00
CA PRO A 78 -66.35 -32.60 -36.14
C PRO A 78 -66.52 -31.09 -36.40
N ASP A 79 -67.74 -30.52 -36.41
CA ASP A 79 -67.93 -29.08 -36.67
C ASP A 79 -67.72 -28.26 -35.39
N TYR A 80 -66.55 -27.63 -35.32
CA TYR A 80 -66.16 -26.79 -34.19
C TYR A 80 -66.30 -25.28 -34.44
N SER A 81 -66.82 -24.86 -35.61
CA SER A 81 -66.86 -23.45 -36.02
C SER A 81 -67.60 -22.56 -35.02
N GLN A 82 -68.67 -23.08 -34.41
CA GLN A 82 -69.46 -22.39 -33.38
C GLN A 82 -68.70 -22.15 -32.06
N PHE A 83 -67.53 -22.76 -31.87
CA PHE A 83 -66.70 -22.64 -30.67
C PHE A 83 -65.45 -21.77 -30.88
N ALA A 84 -65.28 -21.11 -32.03
CA ALA A 84 -64.08 -20.31 -32.32
C ALA A 84 -63.76 -19.26 -31.24
N ASP A 85 -64.80 -18.64 -30.65
CA ASP A 85 -64.66 -17.62 -29.59
C ASP A 85 -64.67 -18.22 -28.17
N ALA A 86 -64.71 -19.56 -28.02
CA ALA A 86 -64.91 -20.18 -26.72
C ALA A 86 -63.74 -19.92 -25.76
N ALA A 87 -62.52 -19.78 -26.28
CA ALA A 87 -61.33 -19.45 -25.49
C ALA A 87 -61.42 -18.07 -24.83
N GLU A 88 -62.11 -17.09 -25.43
CA GLU A 88 -62.30 -15.76 -24.82
C GLU A 88 -63.26 -15.79 -23.62
N ARG A 89 -64.18 -16.75 -23.62
CA ARG A 89 -65.21 -16.88 -22.57
C ARG A 89 -64.71 -17.65 -21.34
N LEU A 90 -63.58 -18.34 -21.46
CA LEU A 90 -62.97 -19.08 -20.36
C LEU A 90 -62.24 -18.11 -19.42
N ASN A 91 -62.53 -18.19 -18.13
CA ASN A 91 -61.84 -17.39 -17.11
C ASN A 91 -60.47 -18.00 -16.81
N ALA A 92 -59.46 -17.52 -17.52
CA ALA A 92 -58.07 -17.95 -17.41
C ALA A 92 -57.19 -16.79 -16.89
N PRO A 93 -57.25 -16.45 -15.59
CA PRO A 93 -56.50 -15.34 -15.03
C PRO A 93 -54.99 -15.60 -15.08
N GLY A 94 -54.23 -14.62 -15.56
CA GLY A 94 -52.77 -14.70 -15.66
C GLY A 94 -52.26 -15.70 -16.72
N LEU A 95 -53.10 -16.09 -17.68
CA LEU A 95 -52.70 -16.76 -18.91
C LEU A 95 -52.97 -15.83 -20.09
N ASP A 96 -51.89 -15.42 -20.75
CA ASP A 96 -51.92 -14.57 -21.95
C ASP A 96 -52.25 -15.39 -23.19
N VAL A 97 -51.87 -16.67 -23.17
CA VAL A 97 -52.14 -17.64 -24.22
C VAL A 97 -53.15 -18.64 -23.71
N LEU A 98 -54.17 -18.92 -24.52
CA LEU A 98 -55.11 -19.99 -24.29
C LEU A 98 -55.63 -20.51 -25.62
N GLU A 99 -55.51 -21.82 -25.82
CA GLU A 99 -55.97 -22.53 -27.02
C GLU A 99 -56.66 -23.84 -26.67
N LEU A 100 -57.69 -24.17 -27.45
CA LEU A 100 -58.33 -25.48 -27.46
C LEU A 100 -57.94 -26.18 -28.74
N LEU A 101 -57.46 -27.41 -28.63
CA LEU A 101 -56.89 -28.16 -29.73
C LEU A 101 -57.57 -29.53 -29.87
N THR A 102 -57.73 -29.97 -31.12
CA THR A 102 -58.10 -31.35 -31.45
C THR A 102 -56.92 -32.31 -31.21
N PRO A 103 -57.14 -33.64 -31.23
CA PRO A 103 -56.05 -34.63 -31.08
C PRO A 103 -54.96 -34.56 -32.13
N ASP A 104 -55.29 -34.08 -33.33
CA ASP A 104 -54.38 -33.83 -34.44
C ASP A 104 -53.72 -32.45 -34.40
N GLY A 105 -54.05 -31.60 -33.41
CA GLY A 105 -53.42 -30.30 -33.21
C GLY A 105 -54.05 -29.14 -33.98
N ALA A 106 -55.25 -29.31 -34.50
CA ALA A 106 -56.00 -28.21 -35.11
C ALA A 106 -56.62 -27.31 -34.03
N ILE A 107 -56.54 -26.00 -34.23
CA ILE A 107 -57.07 -25.00 -33.30
C ILE A 107 -58.60 -24.97 -33.39
N ILE A 108 -59.26 -25.29 -32.29
CA ILE A 108 -60.71 -25.15 -32.09
C ILE A 108 -61.06 -23.73 -31.64
N ALA A 109 -60.24 -23.14 -30.78
CA ALA A 109 -60.41 -21.78 -30.28
C ALA A 109 -59.07 -21.22 -29.79
N SER A 110 -58.80 -19.94 -30.00
CA SER A 110 -57.59 -19.28 -29.51
C SER A 110 -57.93 -17.89 -28.96
N LYS A 111 -57.52 -17.62 -27.71
CA LYS A 111 -57.72 -16.33 -27.04
C LYS A 111 -56.81 -15.24 -27.57
N HIS A 112 -55.58 -15.60 -27.98
CA HIS A 112 -54.57 -14.64 -28.40
C HIS A 112 -54.60 -14.39 -29.91
N TRP A 113 -55.16 -15.31 -30.69
CA TRP A 113 -55.37 -15.14 -32.13
C TRP A 113 -56.62 -15.89 -32.66
N PRO A 114 -57.84 -15.34 -32.46
CA PRO A 114 -59.09 -16.01 -32.84
C PRO A 114 -59.18 -16.40 -34.33
N ALA A 115 -58.54 -15.63 -35.22
CA ALA A 115 -58.57 -15.87 -36.67
C ALA A 115 -57.81 -17.15 -37.12
N ARG A 116 -57.08 -17.84 -36.24
CA ARG A 116 -56.38 -19.10 -36.55
C ARG A 116 -57.21 -20.36 -36.33
N PHE A 117 -58.53 -20.25 -36.20
CA PHE A 117 -59.41 -21.41 -36.20
C PHE A 117 -59.12 -22.37 -37.37
N GLY A 118 -58.96 -23.65 -37.08
CA GLY A 118 -58.70 -24.72 -38.06
C GLY A 118 -57.24 -24.84 -38.53
N TYR A 119 -56.34 -23.92 -38.16
CA TYR A 119 -54.92 -24.06 -38.44
C TYR A 119 -54.31 -25.14 -37.53
N GLN A 120 -53.27 -25.81 -38.01
CA GLN A 120 -52.54 -26.79 -37.21
C GLN A 120 -51.37 -26.14 -36.49
N GLU A 121 -51.19 -26.49 -35.21
CA GLU A 121 -50.03 -26.08 -34.43
C GLU A 121 -48.86 -27.06 -34.63
N GLU A 122 -47.81 -26.60 -35.30
CA GLU A 122 -46.63 -27.43 -35.63
C GLU A 122 -45.91 -27.94 -34.38
N TRP A 123 -45.92 -27.17 -33.28
CA TRP A 123 -45.32 -27.57 -32.01
C TRP A 123 -46.14 -28.63 -31.26
N PHE A 124 -47.42 -28.81 -31.65
CA PHE A 124 -48.31 -29.82 -31.08
C PHE A 124 -48.26 -31.14 -31.86
N ALA A 125 -47.92 -31.10 -33.15
CA ALA A 125 -47.87 -32.26 -34.03
C ALA A 125 -46.92 -33.37 -33.49
N GLY A 126 -47.48 -34.52 -33.10
CA GLY A 126 -46.71 -35.75 -32.93
C GLY A 126 -46.60 -36.40 -31.54
N ARG A 127 -47.45 -36.10 -30.54
CA ARG A 127 -47.92 -37.02 -29.44
C ARG A 127 -48.45 -36.27 -28.20
N PRO A 128 -49.43 -36.85 -27.46
CA PRO A 128 -49.99 -36.30 -26.22
C PRO A 128 -48.94 -36.18 -25.11
N ALA A 129 -48.90 -35.05 -24.40
CA ALA A 129 -48.13 -34.87 -23.17
C ALA A 129 -48.63 -35.72 -21.98
N ALA A 130 -49.63 -36.59 -22.16
CA ALA A 130 -50.23 -37.37 -21.09
C ALA A 130 -49.49 -38.68 -20.75
N ALA A 131 -48.48 -39.11 -21.51
CA ALA A 131 -47.92 -40.46 -21.35
C ALA A 131 -46.63 -40.56 -20.52
N GLU A 132 -45.83 -39.51 -20.34
CA GLU A 132 -44.53 -39.65 -19.66
C GLU A 132 -44.21 -38.43 -18.79
N GLY A 133 -44.52 -38.55 -17.49
CA GLY A 133 -43.56 -38.36 -16.40
C GLY A 133 -42.68 -37.10 -16.29
N ASN A 134 -42.82 -36.07 -17.14
CA ASN A 134 -42.02 -34.86 -17.01
C ASN A 134 -42.63 -33.95 -15.94
N ALA A 135 -41.97 -33.94 -14.78
CA ALA A 135 -42.38 -33.29 -13.54
C ALA A 135 -42.61 -31.76 -13.60
N GLN A 136 -42.59 -31.12 -14.77
CA GLN A 136 -42.80 -29.67 -14.91
C GLN A 136 -44.00 -29.26 -15.77
N GLY A 137 -44.54 -30.13 -16.64
CA GLY A 137 -45.81 -29.92 -17.37
C GLY A 137 -45.94 -28.67 -18.26
N ALA A 138 -44.99 -27.72 -18.22
CA ALA A 138 -44.86 -26.53 -19.05
C ALA A 138 -43.49 -26.49 -19.71
N PHE A 139 -43.40 -25.87 -20.89
CA PHE A 139 -42.19 -25.75 -21.70
C PHE A 139 -42.18 -24.41 -22.43
N LEU A 140 -41.04 -24.01 -22.97
CA LEU A 140 -40.95 -22.80 -23.77
C LEU A 140 -41.30 -23.08 -25.23
N GLN A 141 -42.08 -22.17 -25.81
CA GLN A 141 -42.50 -22.24 -27.19
C GLN A 141 -42.54 -20.83 -27.80
N SER A 142 -42.00 -20.70 -29.00
CA SER A 142 -42.25 -19.51 -29.83
C SER A 142 -43.65 -19.62 -30.43
N LEU A 143 -44.48 -18.62 -30.19
CA LEU A 143 -45.82 -18.51 -30.73
C LEU A 143 -45.96 -17.24 -31.54
N ASP A 144 -46.74 -17.31 -32.60
CA ASP A 144 -47.05 -16.14 -33.39
C ASP A 144 -48.22 -15.38 -32.76
N PHE A 145 -48.02 -14.08 -32.49
CA PHE A 145 -49.08 -13.18 -32.06
C PHE A 145 -49.39 -12.18 -33.18
N PRO A 146 -50.55 -11.50 -33.13
CA PRO A 146 -50.86 -10.42 -34.09
C PRO A 146 -49.81 -9.30 -34.15
N ALA A 147 -49.06 -9.09 -33.07
CA ALA A 147 -47.99 -8.10 -32.98
C ALA A 147 -46.60 -8.62 -33.43
N GLY A 148 -46.49 -9.92 -33.77
CA GLY A 148 -45.24 -10.60 -34.11
C GLY A 148 -45.00 -11.85 -33.25
N PRO A 149 -43.98 -12.66 -33.56
CA PRO A 149 -43.65 -13.83 -32.77
C PRO A 149 -43.17 -13.43 -31.37
N ALA A 150 -43.60 -14.17 -30.36
CA ALA A 150 -43.15 -13.99 -28.98
C ALA A 150 -42.93 -15.35 -28.30
N LEU A 151 -42.00 -15.35 -27.35
CA LEU A 151 -41.72 -16.51 -26.54
C LEU A 151 -42.76 -16.62 -25.41
N ALA A 152 -43.28 -17.82 -25.16
CA ALA A 152 -44.23 -18.09 -24.09
C ALA A 152 -43.87 -19.36 -23.32
N ILE A 153 -44.18 -19.37 -22.02
CA ILE A 153 -44.27 -20.60 -21.23
C ILE A 153 -45.62 -21.21 -21.55
N ILE A 154 -45.65 -22.42 -22.10
CA ILE A 154 -46.87 -23.14 -22.49
C ILE A 154 -46.98 -24.44 -21.72
N ALA A 155 -48.15 -24.70 -21.17
CA ALA A 155 -48.54 -25.98 -20.61
C ALA A 155 -49.73 -26.54 -21.36
N VAL A 156 -49.79 -27.87 -21.51
CA VAL A 156 -50.86 -28.56 -22.21
C VAL A 156 -51.50 -29.59 -21.29
N ARG A 157 -52.83 -29.68 -21.30
CA ARG A 157 -53.59 -30.69 -20.55
C ARG A 157 -54.61 -31.36 -21.45
N GLN A 158 -54.75 -32.67 -21.26
CA GLN A 158 -55.74 -33.46 -21.96
C GLN A 158 -57.06 -33.46 -21.18
N ILE A 159 -58.17 -33.30 -21.90
CA ILE A 159 -59.53 -33.42 -21.41
C ILE A 159 -60.16 -34.62 -22.12
N GLN A 160 -60.44 -35.68 -21.36
CA GLN A 160 -61.03 -36.92 -21.88
C GLN A 160 -62.53 -36.96 -21.58
N LEU A 161 -63.37 -37.10 -22.61
CA LEU A 161 -64.82 -37.24 -22.48
C LEU A 161 -65.33 -38.43 -23.29
N GLY A 162 -65.50 -39.57 -22.63
CA GLY A 162 -65.85 -40.83 -23.30
C GLY A 162 -64.76 -41.21 -24.31
N GLN A 163 -65.12 -41.24 -25.60
CA GLN A 163 -64.21 -41.54 -26.71
C GLN A 163 -63.54 -40.29 -27.32
N HIS A 164 -64.01 -39.08 -26.99
CA HIS A 164 -63.45 -37.84 -27.53
C HIS A 164 -62.34 -37.31 -26.61
N VAL A 165 -61.27 -36.85 -27.25
CA VAL A 165 -60.11 -36.26 -26.59
C VAL A 165 -59.95 -34.83 -27.09
N PHE A 166 -59.79 -33.90 -26.15
CA PHE A 166 -59.45 -32.51 -26.45
C PHE A 166 -58.24 -32.10 -25.65
N TYR A 167 -57.54 -31.08 -26.10
CA TYR A 167 -56.42 -30.51 -25.38
C TYR A 167 -56.68 -29.03 -25.11
N ILE A 168 -56.29 -28.60 -23.92
CA ILE A 168 -56.23 -27.19 -23.55
C ILE A 168 -54.77 -26.83 -23.37
N ALA A 169 -54.30 -25.87 -24.17
CA ALA A 169 -52.98 -25.30 -24.06
C ALA A 169 -53.12 -23.90 -23.47
N GLY A 170 -52.39 -23.60 -22.42
CA GLY A 170 -52.40 -22.27 -21.82
C GLY A 170 -51.00 -21.84 -21.43
N GLY A 171 -50.78 -20.53 -21.42
CA GLY A 171 -49.44 -20.01 -21.18
C GLY A 171 -49.36 -18.56 -20.77
N GLN A 172 -48.16 -18.20 -20.34
CA GLN A 172 -47.78 -16.83 -20.02
C GLN A 172 -46.71 -16.37 -21.01
N ARG A 173 -46.91 -15.19 -21.59
CA ARG A 173 -45.95 -14.61 -22.53
C ARG A 173 -44.74 -14.08 -21.76
N LEU A 174 -43.54 -14.32 -22.28
CA LEU A 174 -42.31 -13.70 -21.75
C LEU A 174 -42.16 -12.34 -22.43
N ASP A 175 -42.69 -11.30 -21.81
CA ASP A 175 -42.48 -9.92 -22.22
C ASP A 175 -41.52 -9.18 -21.28
N GLU A 176 -41.32 -7.89 -21.54
CA GLU A 176 -40.43 -7.05 -20.74
C GLU A 176 -40.85 -7.02 -19.27
N HIS A 177 -42.16 -6.99 -18.99
CA HIS A 177 -42.70 -7.00 -17.63
C HIS A 177 -42.38 -8.32 -16.91
N PHE A 178 -42.46 -9.46 -17.62
CA PHE A 178 -42.04 -10.75 -17.06
C PHE A 178 -40.56 -10.74 -16.66
N VAL A 179 -39.67 -10.25 -17.53
CA VAL A 179 -38.22 -10.18 -17.26
C VAL A 179 -37.91 -9.24 -16.09
N GLN A 180 -38.58 -8.08 -16.02
CA GLN A 180 -38.44 -7.12 -14.93
C GLN A 180 -38.93 -7.68 -13.58
N SER A 181 -39.86 -8.63 -13.57
CA SER A 181 -40.35 -9.27 -12.33
C SER A 181 -39.28 -10.07 -11.57
N PHE A 182 -38.15 -10.39 -12.20
CA PHE A 182 -37.00 -11.03 -11.54
C PHE A 182 -35.96 -10.03 -11.00
N ALA A 183 -36.05 -8.75 -11.35
CA ALA A 183 -35.01 -7.74 -11.14
C ALA A 183 -35.11 -7.01 -9.78
N GLU A 184 -35.32 -7.73 -8.68
CA GLU A 184 -35.60 -7.11 -7.37
C GLU A 184 -34.37 -6.79 -6.47
N PRO A 185 -33.19 -7.42 -6.61
CA PRO A 185 -32.02 -6.99 -5.82
C PRO A 185 -31.25 -5.83 -6.47
N MET A 186 -30.86 -4.84 -5.66
CA MET A 186 -30.04 -3.69 -6.09
C MET A 186 -28.80 -4.14 -6.89
N GLY A 187 -28.65 -3.60 -8.11
CA GLY A 187 -27.48 -3.82 -8.95
C GLY A 187 -27.54 -5.05 -9.86
N MET A 188 -28.63 -5.83 -9.85
CA MET A 188 -28.84 -6.91 -10.81
C MET A 188 -29.76 -6.52 -11.96
N ARG A 189 -29.49 -7.10 -13.12
CA ARG A 189 -30.28 -6.95 -14.35
C ARG A 189 -30.48 -8.32 -14.96
N THR A 190 -31.68 -8.54 -15.46
CA THR A 190 -32.03 -9.74 -16.19
C THR A 190 -32.37 -9.33 -17.62
N THR A 191 -31.77 -10.02 -18.58
CA THR A 191 -32.00 -9.80 -20.01
C THR A 191 -32.24 -11.15 -20.66
N LEU A 192 -33.29 -11.27 -21.46
CA LEU A 192 -33.63 -12.49 -22.17
C LEU A 192 -33.26 -12.33 -23.64
N TYR A 193 -32.41 -13.23 -24.13
CA TYR A 193 -32.00 -13.30 -25.54
C TYR A 193 -32.68 -14.50 -26.18
N TRP A 194 -33.53 -14.27 -27.17
CA TRP A 194 -34.14 -15.35 -27.94
C TRP A 194 -34.12 -15.05 -29.43
N GLN A 195 -34.18 -16.09 -30.25
CA GLN A 195 -34.13 -15.95 -31.70
C GLN A 195 -35.35 -16.68 -32.28
N PRO A 196 -36.28 -15.97 -32.94
CA PRO A 196 -37.50 -16.59 -33.47
C PRO A 196 -37.22 -17.65 -34.55
N SER A 197 -36.19 -17.41 -35.37
CA SER A 197 -35.74 -18.31 -36.42
C SER A 197 -34.23 -18.16 -36.61
N PRO A 198 -33.49 -19.19 -37.04
CA PRO A 198 -32.05 -19.09 -37.30
C PRO A 198 -31.64 -17.96 -38.26
N ALA A 199 -32.57 -17.51 -39.11
CA ALA A 199 -32.37 -16.42 -40.07
C ALA A 199 -32.82 -15.04 -39.56
N SER A 200 -33.45 -14.95 -38.38
CA SER A 200 -33.94 -13.70 -37.78
C SER A 200 -32.91 -13.08 -36.83
N GLU A 201 -32.96 -11.78 -36.61
CA GLU A 201 -32.16 -11.13 -35.55
C GLU A 201 -32.57 -11.63 -34.15
N ASN A 202 -31.65 -11.54 -33.19
CA ASN A 202 -31.96 -11.85 -31.80
C ASN A 202 -32.92 -10.79 -31.26
N VAL A 203 -34.04 -11.24 -30.69
CA VAL A 203 -34.93 -10.39 -29.92
C VAL A 203 -34.41 -10.34 -28.49
N VAL A 204 -34.15 -9.12 -28.02
CA VAL A 204 -33.66 -8.85 -26.66
C VAL A 204 -34.78 -8.26 -25.84
N LEU A 205 -35.09 -8.87 -24.71
CA LEU A 205 -36.09 -8.39 -23.76
C LEU A 205 -35.37 -8.02 -22.46
N GLY A 206 -35.35 -6.73 -22.13
CA GLY A 206 -34.62 -6.17 -20.99
C GLY A 206 -33.93 -4.85 -21.34
N ASP A 207 -33.15 -4.30 -20.42
CA ASP A 207 -32.44 -3.03 -20.62
C ASP A 207 -31.23 -3.27 -21.57
N GLU A 208 -31.40 -2.85 -22.83
CA GLU A 208 -30.49 -3.03 -23.98
C GLU A 208 -29.37 -1.97 -24.07
N ARG A 209 -29.06 -1.26 -22.98
CA ARG A 209 -28.10 -0.14 -23.02
C ARG A 209 -26.68 -0.53 -23.43
N GLU A 210 -26.07 0.36 -24.22
CA GLU A 210 -24.77 0.28 -24.88
C GLU A 210 -23.69 -0.53 -24.14
N SER A 211 -23.32 -1.68 -24.70
CA SER A 211 -22.10 -2.39 -24.36
C SER A 211 -20.91 -1.78 -25.11
N THR A 212 -19.69 -1.89 -24.56
CA THR A 212 -18.48 -1.56 -25.35
C THR A 212 -18.31 -2.59 -26.48
N ALA A 213 -17.50 -2.29 -27.50
CA ALA A 213 -17.21 -3.25 -28.57
C ALA A 213 -16.58 -4.55 -28.02
N ALA A 214 -15.72 -4.44 -27.00
CA ALA A 214 -15.14 -5.59 -26.30
C ALA A 214 -16.18 -6.37 -25.50
N GLY A 215 -17.11 -5.67 -24.85
CA GLY A 215 -18.26 -6.27 -24.17
C GLY A 215 -19.21 -7.00 -25.12
N GLN A 216 -19.45 -6.46 -26.32
CA GLN A 216 -20.29 -7.10 -27.34
C GLN A 216 -19.70 -8.42 -27.83
N GLU A 217 -18.39 -8.49 -28.07
CA GLU A 217 -17.74 -9.74 -28.49
C GLU A 217 -17.73 -10.77 -27.35
N SER A 218 -17.53 -10.34 -26.11
CA SER A 218 -17.58 -11.24 -24.94
C SER A 218 -18.99 -11.78 -24.70
N LEU A 219 -20.02 -10.94 -24.86
CA LEU A 219 -21.42 -11.36 -24.82
C LEU A 219 -21.71 -12.37 -25.94
N ARG A 220 -21.26 -12.11 -27.17
CA ARG A 220 -21.45 -13.02 -28.31
C ARG A 220 -20.84 -14.39 -28.04
N ARG A 221 -19.59 -14.43 -27.56
CA ARG A 221 -18.90 -15.67 -27.17
C ARG A 221 -19.63 -16.42 -26.05
N LEU A 222 -20.14 -15.70 -25.04
CA LEU A 222 -20.91 -16.30 -23.95
C LEU A 222 -22.21 -16.94 -24.46
N LEU A 223 -22.98 -16.21 -25.27
CA LEU A 223 -24.24 -16.71 -25.84
C LEU A 223 -24.02 -17.91 -26.76
N GLU A 224 -23.01 -17.87 -27.63
CA GLU A 224 -22.63 -19.00 -28.49
C GLU A 224 -22.20 -20.22 -27.67
N ARG A 225 -21.42 -20.02 -26.60
CA ARG A 225 -20.99 -21.11 -25.71
C ARG A 225 -22.19 -21.77 -25.04
N VAL A 226 -23.13 -20.99 -24.49
CA VAL A 226 -24.35 -21.54 -23.86
C VAL A 226 -25.25 -22.25 -24.88
N ARG A 227 -25.44 -21.70 -26.08
CA ARG A 227 -26.23 -22.33 -27.15
C ARG A 227 -25.63 -23.65 -27.62
N ASN A 228 -24.31 -23.72 -27.77
CA ASN A 228 -23.61 -24.91 -28.26
C ASN A 228 -23.48 -26.02 -27.19
N THR A 229 -23.26 -25.64 -25.93
CA THR A 229 -23.08 -26.60 -24.84
C THR A 229 -24.40 -27.05 -24.20
N GLY A 230 -25.45 -26.21 -24.27
CA GLY A 230 -26.67 -26.42 -23.51
C GLY A 230 -26.48 -26.31 -22.00
N ALA A 231 -25.35 -25.76 -21.53
CA ALA A 231 -25.02 -25.61 -20.12
C ALA A 231 -24.91 -24.13 -19.71
N ALA A 232 -25.13 -23.86 -18.42
CA ALA A 232 -24.94 -22.52 -17.88
C ALA A 232 -23.45 -22.11 -17.94
N SER A 233 -23.18 -20.85 -18.27
CA SER A 233 -21.82 -20.31 -18.34
C SER A 233 -21.81 -18.90 -17.77
N SER A 234 -20.67 -18.52 -17.20
CA SER A 234 -20.44 -17.17 -16.66
C SER A 234 -19.25 -16.50 -17.35
N GLU A 235 -19.31 -15.19 -17.56
CA GLU A 235 -18.22 -14.38 -18.10
C GLU A 235 -18.31 -12.94 -17.56
N THR A 236 -17.18 -12.24 -17.49
CA THR A 236 -17.16 -10.81 -17.15
C THR A 236 -17.39 -10.00 -18.43
N LEU A 237 -18.36 -9.08 -18.40
CA LEU A 237 -18.72 -8.23 -19.53
C LEU A 237 -18.37 -6.76 -19.24
N GLU A 238 -17.92 -6.05 -20.26
CA GLU A 238 -17.70 -4.60 -20.18
C GLU A 238 -18.91 -3.82 -20.71
N ARG A 239 -19.49 -2.98 -19.86
CA ARG A 239 -20.60 -2.10 -20.21
C ARG A 239 -20.15 -0.65 -20.32
N LYS A 240 -20.71 0.10 -21.27
CA LYS A 240 -20.51 1.54 -21.36
C LYS A 240 -21.46 2.28 -20.40
N VAL A 241 -20.91 3.21 -19.64
CA VAL A 241 -21.62 4.08 -18.68
C VAL A 241 -21.26 5.53 -19.01
N ALA A 242 -22.08 6.49 -18.58
CA ALA A 242 -21.86 7.92 -18.81
C ALA A 242 -20.47 8.42 -18.33
N GLY A 243 -19.79 7.68 -17.44
CA GLY A 243 -18.45 7.98 -16.93
C GLY A 243 -17.32 7.02 -17.35
N GLY A 244 -17.53 6.09 -18.28
CA GLY A 244 -16.49 5.13 -18.72
C GLY A 244 -17.03 3.73 -19.01
N ALA A 245 -16.17 2.71 -18.93
CA ALA A 245 -16.57 1.30 -18.98
C ALA A 245 -16.62 0.72 -17.55
N VAL A 246 -17.61 -0.12 -17.27
CA VAL A 246 -17.76 -0.84 -15.99
C VAL A 246 -17.84 -2.34 -16.27
N GLU A 247 -17.20 -3.13 -15.43
CA GLU A 247 -17.27 -4.58 -15.49
C GLU A 247 -18.52 -5.10 -14.77
N GLU A 248 -19.22 -6.03 -15.41
CA GLU A 248 -20.36 -6.74 -14.84
C GLU A 248 -20.09 -8.24 -14.88
N ALA A 249 -20.38 -8.93 -13.77
CA ALA A 249 -20.38 -10.39 -13.77
C ALA A 249 -21.68 -10.85 -14.42
N ALA A 250 -21.59 -11.60 -15.51
CA ALA A 250 -22.75 -12.07 -16.26
C ALA A 250 -22.86 -13.60 -16.23
N HIS A 251 -24.05 -14.08 -15.87
CA HIS A 251 -24.40 -15.49 -15.80
C HIS A 251 -25.48 -15.78 -16.83
N ALA A 252 -25.19 -16.68 -17.77
CA ALA A 252 -26.09 -17.03 -18.86
C ALA A 252 -26.63 -18.44 -18.66
N PHE A 253 -27.96 -18.57 -18.63
CA PHE A 253 -28.68 -19.83 -18.46
C PHE A 253 -29.41 -20.21 -19.74
N PRO A 254 -29.21 -21.43 -20.25
CA PRO A 254 -29.98 -21.93 -21.37
C PRO A 254 -31.41 -22.20 -20.94
N LEU A 255 -32.36 -21.70 -21.72
CA LEU A 255 -33.76 -22.01 -21.58
C LEU A 255 -34.16 -22.95 -22.73
N LEU A 256 -34.70 -24.10 -22.35
CA LEU A 256 -34.89 -25.23 -23.24
C LEU A 256 -36.36 -25.32 -23.71
N ASP A 257 -36.57 -25.66 -24.98
CA ASP A 257 -37.88 -26.10 -25.49
C ASP A 257 -38.22 -27.53 -25.04
N ARG A 258 -39.40 -28.00 -25.47
CA ARG A 258 -39.86 -29.37 -25.26
C ARG A 258 -38.89 -30.43 -25.81
N GLN A 259 -38.13 -30.12 -26.86
CA GLN A 259 -37.15 -31.01 -27.48
C GLN A 259 -35.74 -30.90 -26.86
N GLN A 260 -35.59 -30.23 -25.70
CA GLN A 260 -34.30 -30.01 -25.03
C GLN A 260 -33.32 -29.17 -25.88
N ARG A 261 -33.82 -28.33 -26.79
CA ARG A 261 -33.00 -27.39 -27.58
C ARG A 261 -33.02 -26.03 -26.92
N VAL A 262 -31.90 -25.30 -26.99
CA VAL A 262 -31.79 -23.94 -26.45
C VAL A 262 -32.58 -22.98 -27.33
N THR A 263 -33.73 -22.53 -26.85
CA THR A 263 -34.60 -21.57 -27.55
C THR A 263 -34.31 -20.13 -27.13
N ALA A 264 -33.95 -19.95 -25.87
CA ALA A 264 -33.60 -18.66 -25.32
C ALA A 264 -32.46 -18.78 -24.32
N VAL A 265 -31.80 -17.67 -24.04
CA VAL A 265 -30.76 -17.55 -23.03
C VAL A 265 -31.14 -16.45 -22.07
N LEU A 266 -31.27 -16.79 -20.79
CA LEU A 266 -31.51 -15.85 -19.72
C LEU A 266 -30.16 -15.36 -19.19
N LEU A 267 -29.84 -14.09 -19.42
CA LEU A 267 -28.64 -13.44 -18.91
C LEU A 267 -29.00 -12.70 -17.62
N VAL A 268 -28.27 -13.00 -16.55
CA VAL A 268 -28.33 -12.26 -15.29
C VAL A 268 -26.98 -11.56 -15.12
N SER A 269 -26.96 -10.23 -15.18
CA SER A 269 -25.76 -9.44 -14.92
C SER A 269 -25.85 -8.71 -13.58
N SER A 270 -24.74 -8.63 -12.85
CA SER A 270 -24.62 -7.86 -11.62
C SER A 270 -23.55 -6.79 -11.76
N SER A 271 -23.95 -5.53 -11.52
CA SER A 271 -23.09 -4.34 -11.60
C SER A 271 -22.12 -4.28 -10.43
N ARG A 272 -20.83 -4.09 -10.73
CA ARG A 272 -19.76 -3.82 -9.75
C ARG A 272 -19.64 -2.33 -9.38
N GLU A 273 -20.58 -1.47 -9.74
CA GLU A 273 -20.39 -0.02 -9.59
C GLU A 273 -20.34 0.48 -8.14
N ALA A 274 -21.26 0.02 -7.28
CA ALA A 274 -21.25 0.35 -5.84
C ALA A 274 -19.99 -0.17 -5.14
N VAL A 275 -19.39 -1.19 -5.74
CA VAL A 275 -18.27 -1.95 -5.26
C VAL A 275 -16.95 -1.29 -5.67
N ASP A 276 -16.81 -0.89 -6.92
CA ASP A 276 -15.67 -0.16 -7.46
C ASP A 276 -15.51 1.20 -6.73
N ALA A 277 -16.63 1.81 -6.32
CA ALA A 277 -16.60 3.01 -5.49
C ALA A 277 -15.99 2.72 -4.09
N LEU A 278 -16.34 1.59 -3.48
CA LEU A 278 -15.78 1.17 -2.19
C LEU A 278 -14.30 0.79 -2.33
N GLU A 279 -13.92 0.07 -3.38
CA GLU A 279 -12.54 -0.31 -3.64
C GLU A 279 -11.64 0.92 -3.82
N ARG A 280 -12.06 1.89 -4.65
CA ARG A 280 -11.33 3.16 -4.80
C ARG A 280 -11.16 3.88 -3.48
N ARG A 281 -12.19 3.85 -2.62
CA ARG A 281 -12.13 4.47 -1.29
C ARG A 281 -11.17 3.73 -0.36
N ILE A 282 -11.18 2.40 -0.35
CA ILE A 282 -10.23 1.58 0.42
C ILE A 282 -8.80 1.84 -0.06
N ARG A 283 -8.56 1.88 -1.37
CA ARG A 283 -7.25 2.19 -1.96
C ARG A 283 -6.76 3.58 -1.55
N TRP A 284 -7.62 4.61 -1.64
CA TRP A 284 -7.27 5.97 -1.20
C TRP A 284 -6.98 6.05 0.30
N ILE A 285 -7.77 5.37 1.14
CA ILE A 285 -7.52 5.30 2.58
C ILE A 285 -6.19 4.59 2.85
N ALA A 286 -5.92 3.47 2.19
CA ALA A 286 -4.65 2.74 2.33
C ALA A 286 -3.45 3.60 1.92
N MET A 287 -3.55 4.34 0.81
CA MET A 287 -2.53 5.29 0.37
C MET A 287 -2.34 6.44 1.38
N ALA A 288 -3.42 7.03 1.88
CA ALA A 288 -3.38 8.11 2.85
C ALA A 288 -2.75 7.66 4.19
N VAL A 289 -3.14 6.49 4.70
CA VAL A 289 -2.56 5.90 5.91
C VAL A 289 -1.09 5.58 5.72
N SER A 290 -0.69 5.07 4.55
CA SER A 290 0.71 4.79 4.23
C SER A 290 1.55 6.06 4.20
N ALA A 291 1.06 7.11 3.51
CA ALA A 291 1.72 8.40 3.45
C ALA A 291 1.87 9.02 4.85
N ALA A 292 0.81 8.96 5.67
CA ALA A 292 0.84 9.43 7.05
C ALA A 292 1.85 8.65 7.91
N GLY A 293 1.91 7.32 7.77
CA GLY A 293 2.86 6.47 8.48
C GLY A 293 4.32 6.76 8.11
N ILE A 294 4.60 6.98 6.82
CA ILE A 294 5.94 7.38 6.34
C ILE A 294 6.33 8.74 6.90
N LEU A 295 5.43 9.73 6.83
CA LEU A 295 5.67 11.07 7.34
C LEU A 295 5.93 11.05 8.86
N LEU A 296 5.13 10.30 9.61
CA LEU A 296 5.34 10.11 11.05
C LEU A 296 6.68 9.44 11.35
N GLY A 297 7.05 8.40 10.60
CA GLY A 297 8.35 7.73 10.72
C GLY A 297 9.53 8.66 10.48
N LEU A 298 9.44 9.53 9.47
CA LEU A 298 10.46 10.55 9.18
C LEU A 298 10.56 11.60 10.30
N LEU A 299 9.42 12.06 10.82
CA LEU A 299 9.41 13.01 11.95
C LEU A 299 10.02 12.42 13.22
N ILE A 300 9.66 11.19 13.58
CA ILE A 300 10.22 10.49 14.74
C ILE A 300 11.73 10.27 14.55
N SER A 301 12.15 9.82 13.36
CA SER A 301 13.57 9.63 13.04
C SER A 301 14.33 10.96 13.18
N ALA A 302 13.83 12.06 12.63
CA ALA A 302 14.47 13.37 12.75
C ALA A 302 14.55 13.85 14.20
N ALA A 303 13.48 13.67 14.99
CA ALA A 303 13.44 14.02 16.40
C ALA A 303 14.46 13.22 17.23
N LEU A 304 14.58 11.92 16.98
CA LEU A 304 15.56 11.07 17.65
C LEU A 304 17.00 11.44 17.26
N ALA A 305 17.21 11.85 16.00
CA ALA A 305 18.52 12.36 15.53
C ALA A 305 18.96 13.57 16.32
N ALA A 306 18.04 14.53 16.46
CA ALA A 306 18.30 15.76 17.19
C ALA A 306 18.48 15.50 18.69
N ARG A 307 17.72 14.57 19.28
CA ARG A 307 17.77 14.30 20.72
C ARG A 307 18.93 13.42 21.19
N VAL A 308 19.44 12.53 20.34
CA VAL A 308 20.44 11.53 20.73
C VAL A 308 21.71 11.64 19.90
N THR A 309 21.61 11.65 18.57
CA THR A 309 22.80 11.61 17.70
C THR A 309 23.63 12.89 17.78
N ARG A 310 22.98 14.07 17.75
CA ARG A 310 23.70 15.35 17.79
C ARG A 310 24.55 15.55 19.07
N PRO A 311 24.02 15.38 20.30
CA PRO A 311 24.84 15.54 21.51
C PRO A 311 26.01 14.55 21.61
N VAL A 312 25.83 13.33 21.10
CA VAL A 312 26.90 12.32 21.08
C VAL A 312 28.01 12.73 20.11
N GLU A 313 27.66 13.28 18.95
CA GLU A 313 28.63 13.80 17.98
C GLU A 313 29.37 15.04 18.52
N GLU A 314 28.67 15.92 19.23
CA GLU A 314 29.28 17.07 19.93
C GLU A 314 30.26 16.63 21.01
N LEU A 315 29.91 15.64 21.83
CA LEU A 315 30.82 15.04 22.82
C LEU A 315 32.04 14.39 22.15
N GLY A 316 31.84 13.70 21.03
CA GLY A 316 32.94 13.12 20.23
C GLY A 316 33.92 14.19 19.74
N LYS A 317 33.40 15.26 19.14
CA LYS A 317 34.22 16.40 18.67
C LYS A 317 34.95 17.09 19.83
N ALA A 318 34.29 17.28 20.97
CA ALA A 318 34.92 17.86 22.14
C ALA A 318 36.04 16.96 22.70
N ALA A 319 35.88 15.64 22.65
CA ALA A 319 36.92 14.70 23.04
C ALA A 319 38.14 14.77 22.09
N ASP A 320 37.92 14.90 20.78
CA ASP A 320 39.00 15.09 19.79
C ASP A 320 39.79 16.39 20.06
N GLU A 321 39.10 17.48 20.42
CA GLU A 321 39.73 18.75 20.83
C GLU A 321 40.59 18.61 22.11
N VAL A 322 40.08 17.89 23.12
CA VAL A 322 40.86 17.57 24.33
C VAL A 322 42.10 16.76 23.98
N ALA A 323 41.97 15.77 23.09
CA ALA A 323 43.10 14.97 22.62
C ALA A 323 44.12 15.81 21.82
N GLY A 324 43.67 16.87 21.14
CA GLY A 324 44.51 17.87 20.48
C GLY A 324 45.23 18.84 21.43
N GLY A 325 45.00 18.74 22.74
CA GLY A 325 45.64 19.57 23.78
C GLY A 325 44.78 20.74 24.27
N ASN A 326 43.56 20.92 23.74
CA ASN A 326 42.64 21.96 24.18
C ASN A 326 41.85 21.51 25.42
N LEU A 327 42.48 21.57 26.60
CA LEU A 327 41.88 21.16 27.87
C LEU A 327 40.81 22.14 28.42
N ASN A 328 40.52 23.24 27.72
CA ASN A 328 39.55 24.23 28.20
C ASN A 328 38.15 24.06 27.58
N ILE A 329 37.99 23.12 26.63
CA ILE A 329 36.70 22.88 26.00
C ILE A 329 35.70 22.28 27.00
N ARG A 330 34.44 22.72 26.89
CA ARG A 330 33.33 22.21 27.69
C ARG A 330 32.12 21.96 26.81
N VAL A 331 31.34 20.96 27.19
CA VAL A 331 30.08 20.60 26.54
C VAL A 331 28.93 20.99 27.46
N ASP A 332 27.79 21.39 26.89
CA ASP A 332 26.58 21.70 27.68
C ASP A 332 26.09 20.45 28.43
N ASP A 333 26.00 20.55 29.76
CA ASP A 333 25.54 19.50 30.67
C ASP A 333 24.18 19.81 31.31
N SER A 334 23.42 20.77 30.75
CA SER A 334 22.09 21.17 31.25
C SER A 334 21.02 20.08 31.17
N ARG A 335 21.26 19.01 30.39
CA ARG A 335 20.32 17.90 30.21
C ARG A 335 20.21 17.04 31.49
N GLN A 336 18.99 16.59 31.79
CA GLN A 336 18.70 15.75 32.96
C GLN A 336 18.56 14.25 32.62
N ASP A 337 19.19 13.79 31.53
CA ASP A 337 19.17 12.40 31.06
C ASP A 337 20.57 11.76 31.12
N GLU A 338 20.69 10.52 30.62
CA GLU A 338 21.96 9.79 30.58
C GLU A 338 23.03 10.52 29.76
N LEU A 339 22.63 11.27 28.73
CA LEU A 339 23.54 12.08 27.91
C LEU A 339 24.05 13.30 28.69
N GLY A 340 23.20 13.95 29.48
CA GLY A 340 23.61 15.00 30.41
C GLY A 340 24.60 14.49 31.48
N ARG A 341 24.36 13.30 32.02
CA ARG A 341 25.32 12.64 32.95
C ARG A 341 26.67 12.36 32.28
N LEU A 342 26.67 11.97 31.01
CA LEU A 342 27.89 11.76 30.24
C LEU A 342 28.64 13.08 30.00
N ALA A 343 27.94 14.15 29.63
CA ALA A 343 28.51 15.49 29.46
C ALA A 343 29.10 16.03 30.77
N TYR A 344 28.40 15.85 31.90
CA TYR A 344 28.91 16.20 33.22
C TYR A 344 30.19 15.43 33.57
N ALA A 345 30.20 14.11 33.34
CA ALA A 345 31.37 13.28 33.60
C ALA A 345 32.57 13.68 32.71
N PHE A 346 32.32 13.98 31.44
CA PHE A 346 33.32 14.52 30.51
C PHE A 346 33.91 15.84 31.03
N ASN A 347 33.06 16.82 31.35
CA ASN A 347 33.50 18.12 31.87
C ASN A 347 34.28 18.01 33.19
N ARG A 348 33.95 17.03 34.04
CA ARG A 348 34.68 16.76 35.28
C ARG A 348 36.08 16.22 34.99
N MET A 349 36.19 15.20 34.13
CA MET A 349 37.46 14.62 33.70
C MET A 349 38.39 15.68 33.08
N THR A 350 37.87 16.51 32.16
CA THR A 350 38.67 17.55 31.49
C THR A 350 39.19 18.60 32.47
N ARG A 351 38.40 18.94 33.50
CA ARG A 351 38.83 19.83 34.58
C ARG A 351 39.92 19.23 35.45
N GLU A 352 39.77 17.96 35.84
CA GLU A 352 40.79 17.24 36.61
C GLU A 352 42.12 17.15 35.82
N LEU A 353 42.03 16.91 34.50
CA LEU A 353 43.19 16.93 33.60
C LEU A 353 43.85 18.32 33.54
N LEU A 354 43.07 19.39 33.41
CA LEU A 354 43.58 20.77 33.39
C LEU A 354 44.30 21.10 34.71
N GLU A 355 43.67 20.81 35.85
CA GLU A 355 44.27 21.03 37.17
C GLU A 355 45.55 20.21 37.38
N SER A 356 45.57 18.96 36.89
CA SER A 356 46.78 18.13 36.95
C SER A 356 47.90 18.69 36.08
N HIS A 357 47.57 19.15 34.87
CA HIS A 357 48.53 19.77 33.97
C HIS A 357 49.13 21.05 34.56
N GLU A 358 48.29 21.94 35.12
CA GLU A 358 48.76 23.15 35.80
C GLU A 358 49.67 22.83 36.99
N LYS A 359 49.31 21.84 37.82
CA LYS A 359 50.15 21.40 38.95
C LYS A 359 51.50 20.86 38.47
N LEU A 360 51.52 20.07 37.40
CA LEU A 360 52.76 19.56 36.80
C LEU A 360 53.63 20.71 36.31
N VAL A 361 53.08 21.66 35.55
CA VAL A 361 53.82 22.82 35.05
C VAL A 361 54.37 23.68 36.19
N GLN A 362 53.60 23.90 37.26
CA GLN A 362 54.08 24.62 38.43
C GLN A 362 55.20 23.86 39.15
N SER A 363 55.07 22.54 39.30
CA SER A 363 56.11 21.69 39.88
C SER A 363 57.41 21.72 39.07
N GLU A 364 57.31 21.63 37.74
CA GLU A 364 58.45 21.76 36.82
C GLU A 364 59.11 23.14 36.94
N ARG A 365 58.32 24.23 36.98
CA ARG A 365 58.83 25.58 37.19
C ARG A 365 59.58 25.72 38.52
N VAL A 366 59.01 25.21 39.61
CA VAL A 366 59.65 25.25 40.93
C VAL A 366 60.93 24.41 40.94
N ALA A 367 60.92 23.23 40.32
CA ALA A 367 62.10 22.38 40.21
C ALA A 367 63.22 23.06 39.40
N ALA A 368 62.88 23.63 38.24
CA ALA A 368 63.81 24.40 37.42
C ALA A 368 64.37 25.60 38.18
N TRP A 369 63.53 26.35 38.90
CA TRP A 369 63.96 27.48 39.71
C TRP A 369 64.89 27.07 40.86
N ARG A 370 64.61 25.96 41.55
CA ARG A 370 65.49 25.42 42.59
C ARG A 370 66.85 25.03 42.05
N GLU A 371 66.89 24.38 40.89
CA GLU A 371 68.14 23.98 40.26
C GLU A 371 68.96 25.21 39.83
N LEU A 372 68.30 26.21 39.24
CA LEU A 372 68.94 27.49 38.91
C LEU A 372 69.50 28.19 40.16
N ALA A 373 68.73 28.26 41.24
CA ALA A 373 69.19 28.90 42.48
C ALA A 373 70.39 28.15 43.11
N ARG A 374 70.38 26.81 43.07
CA ARG A 374 71.48 25.96 43.55
C ARG A 374 72.76 26.21 42.75
N ARG A 375 72.64 26.28 41.42
CA ARG A 375 73.76 26.57 40.52
C ARG A 375 74.32 27.96 40.76
N LEU A 376 73.46 28.97 40.87
CA LEU A 376 73.89 30.32 41.23
C LEU A 376 74.63 30.37 42.57
N ALA A 377 74.10 29.71 43.60
CA ALA A 377 74.75 29.69 44.90
C ALA A 377 76.16 29.05 44.82
N HIS A 378 76.34 28.03 43.97
CA HIS A 378 77.65 27.43 43.75
C HIS A 378 78.60 28.37 42.98
N GLU A 379 78.12 28.98 41.90
CA GLU A 379 78.93 29.88 41.08
C GLU A 379 79.28 31.20 41.81
N LEU A 380 78.45 31.67 42.74
CA LEU A 380 78.75 32.83 43.60
C LEU A 380 79.74 32.49 44.73
N LYS A 381 79.71 31.27 45.28
CA LYS A 381 80.66 30.85 46.32
C LYS A 381 82.09 30.81 45.79
N ASN A 382 82.27 30.36 44.55
CA ASN A 382 83.59 30.18 43.94
C ASN A 382 84.48 31.45 43.95
N PRO A 383 84.01 32.64 43.52
CA PRO A 383 84.78 33.87 43.61
C PRO A 383 84.77 34.50 45.01
N LEU A 384 83.76 34.24 45.83
CA LEU A 384 83.65 34.83 47.18
C LEU A 384 84.73 34.33 48.14
N PHE A 385 85.10 33.05 48.08
CA PHE A 385 86.13 32.48 48.95
C PHE A 385 87.53 33.10 48.71
N PRO A 386 88.04 33.18 47.48
CA PRO A 386 89.28 33.90 47.18
C PRO A 386 89.21 35.39 47.54
N LEU A 387 88.06 36.05 47.32
CA LEU A 387 87.85 37.43 47.76
C LEU A 387 88.04 37.58 49.28
N GLN A 388 87.49 36.67 50.07
CA GLN A 388 87.69 36.68 51.52
C GLN A 388 89.17 36.47 51.89
N ILE A 389 89.84 35.47 51.30
CA ILE A 389 91.25 35.15 51.59
C ILE A 389 92.18 36.28 51.15
N THR A 390 91.94 36.90 50.00
CA THR A 390 92.73 38.04 49.51
C THR A 390 92.59 39.25 50.42
N VAL A 391 91.38 39.54 50.95
CA VAL A 391 91.20 40.59 51.97
C VAL A 391 91.91 40.23 53.27
N GLU A 392 91.78 38.99 53.76
CA GLU A 392 92.48 38.54 54.97
C GLU A 392 94.01 38.64 54.83
N ASN A 393 94.56 38.27 53.66
CA ASN A 393 95.98 38.40 53.36
C ASN A 393 96.44 39.86 53.31
N LEU A 394 95.63 40.75 52.70
CA LEU A 394 95.90 42.19 52.66
C LEU A 394 95.88 42.79 54.07
N LEU A 395 94.94 42.38 54.92
CA LEU A 395 94.90 42.79 56.34
C LEU A 395 96.12 42.33 57.12
N ARG A 396 96.58 41.09 56.92
CA ARG A 396 97.81 40.55 57.55
C ARG A 396 99.07 41.25 57.05
N ALA A 397 99.13 41.61 55.77
CA ALA A 397 100.28 42.29 55.19
C ALA A 397 100.55 43.67 55.83
N LYS A 398 99.53 44.29 56.44
CA LYS A 398 99.67 45.58 57.15
C LYS A 398 100.65 45.53 58.33
N GLU A 399 100.90 44.35 58.89
CA GLU A 399 101.85 44.13 59.99
C GLU A 399 103.29 43.86 59.52
N GLN A 400 103.51 43.82 58.20
CA GLN A 400 104.80 43.55 57.57
C GLN A 400 105.56 44.84 57.24
N THR A 401 106.75 44.71 56.63
CA THR A 401 107.53 45.88 56.22
C THR A 401 106.81 46.68 55.13
N PRO A 402 107.03 48.01 55.03
CA PRO A 402 106.35 48.86 54.05
C PRO A 402 106.46 48.36 52.61
N ASP A 403 107.63 47.84 52.23
CA ASP A 403 107.88 47.34 50.88
C ASP A 403 107.10 46.04 50.58
N GLN A 404 106.98 45.15 51.58
CA GLN A 404 106.20 43.90 51.46
C GLN A 404 104.69 44.18 51.44
N PHE A 405 104.22 45.15 52.23
CA PHE A 405 102.83 45.58 52.21
C PHE A 405 102.42 46.13 50.84
N GLU A 406 103.24 47.00 50.24
CA GLU A 406 102.93 47.61 48.93
C GLU A 406 102.87 46.56 47.82
N GLU A 407 103.73 45.54 47.87
CA GLU A 407 103.69 44.41 46.94
C GLU A 407 102.40 43.58 47.09
N VAL A 408 102.08 43.14 48.31
CA VAL A 408 100.87 42.33 48.60
C VAL A 408 99.59 43.13 48.36
N PHE A 409 99.58 44.44 48.65
CA PHE A 409 98.44 45.32 48.42
C PHE A 409 98.12 45.43 46.92
N ARG A 410 99.14 45.61 46.08
CA ARG A 410 98.98 45.69 44.63
C ARG A 410 98.51 44.36 44.03
N GLU A 411 99.09 43.24 44.43
CA GLU A 411 98.69 41.91 43.97
C GLU A 411 97.27 41.53 44.43
N SER A 412 96.97 41.75 45.72
CA SER A 412 95.65 41.49 46.30
C SER A 412 94.59 42.42 45.68
N GLY A 413 94.92 43.68 45.42
CA GLY A 413 94.03 44.64 44.75
C GLY A 413 93.67 44.23 43.32
N GLN A 414 94.65 43.73 42.54
CA GLN A 414 94.40 43.18 41.20
C GLN A 414 93.53 41.93 41.25
N THR A 415 93.80 41.02 42.19
CA THR A 415 93.03 39.78 42.36
C THR A 415 91.58 40.07 42.78
N LEU A 416 91.37 41.00 43.72
CA LEU A 416 90.07 41.49 44.13
C LEU A 416 89.27 42.06 42.94
N GLN A 417 89.92 42.88 42.11
CA GLN A 417 89.27 43.48 40.94
C GLN A 417 88.86 42.44 39.89
N ALA A 418 89.70 41.42 39.66
CA ALA A 418 89.39 40.33 38.75
C ALA A 418 88.18 39.50 39.23
N GLU A 419 88.13 39.15 40.52
CA GLU A 419 87.02 38.35 41.06
C GLU A 419 85.70 39.13 41.18
N ILE A 420 85.75 40.43 41.46
CA ILE A 420 84.56 41.30 41.38
C ILE A 420 84.05 41.38 39.93
N GLY A 421 84.96 41.47 38.94
CA GLY A 421 84.62 41.41 37.53
C GLY A 421 83.97 40.08 37.13
N ASN A 422 84.48 38.96 37.65
CA ASN A 422 83.92 37.63 37.47
C ASN A 422 82.49 37.52 38.07
N LEU A 423 82.29 37.98 39.30
CA LEU A 423 80.99 38.06 39.96
C LEU A 423 79.98 38.87 39.14
N LYS A 424 80.40 40.05 38.65
CA LYS A 424 79.57 40.88 37.79
C LYS A 424 79.16 40.13 36.51
N GLY A 425 80.11 39.43 35.88
CA GLY A 425 79.83 38.62 34.69
C GLY A 425 78.83 37.47 34.95
N ILE A 426 78.89 36.83 36.12
CA ILE A 426 77.91 35.81 36.53
C ILE A 426 76.51 36.43 36.70
N ILE A 427 76.42 37.57 37.38
CA ILE A 427 75.15 38.29 37.60
C ILE A 427 74.55 38.78 36.28
N ASP A 428 75.37 39.31 35.37
CA ASP A 428 74.91 39.80 34.06
C ASP A 428 74.34 38.65 33.22
N ARG A 429 75.05 37.50 33.12
CA ARG A 429 74.54 36.30 32.44
C ARG A 429 73.22 35.78 33.01
N PHE A 430 73.02 35.91 34.32
CA PHE A 430 71.77 35.50 34.97
C PHE A 430 70.63 36.51 34.76
N SER A 431 70.92 37.80 34.84
CA SER A 431 69.97 38.88 34.56
C SER A 431 69.41 38.79 33.14
N ASP A 432 70.27 38.49 32.17
CA ASP A 432 69.88 38.30 30.77
C ASP A 432 68.94 37.11 30.58
N PHE A 433 69.12 36.02 31.33
CA PHE A 433 68.19 34.88 31.31
C PHE A 433 66.79 35.25 31.86
N SER A 434 66.72 36.09 32.90
CA SER A 434 65.45 36.51 33.50
C SER A 434 64.66 37.54 32.67
N LYS A 435 65.27 38.15 31.65
CA LYS A 435 64.65 39.14 30.77
C LYS A 435 64.08 38.55 29.48
N MET A 436 64.12 37.23 29.28
CA MET A 436 63.59 36.62 28.07
C MET A 436 62.10 36.99 27.88
N PRO A 437 61.73 37.71 26.80
CA PRO A 437 60.34 38.08 26.54
C PRO A 437 59.48 36.84 26.34
N THR A 438 58.19 36.95 26.64
CA THR A 438 57.21 35.90 26.30
C THR A 438 57.29 35.57 24.80
N PRO A 439 57.46 34.28 24.42
CA PRO A 439 57.63 33.91 23.02
C PRO A 439 56.35 34.17 22.23
N GLU A 440 56.49 34.88 21.10
CA GLU A 440 55.42 35.03 20.12
C GLU A 440 55.39 33.81 19.21
N LEU A 441 54.32 33.02 19.29
CA LEU A 441 54.14 31.82 18.47
C LEU A 441 53.70 32.23 17.06
N GLN A 442 54.59 32.02 16.09
CA GLN A 442 54.29 32.21 14.67
C GLN A 442 54.78 31.01 13.85
N PRO A 443 54.14 30.69 12.70
CA PRO A 443 54.60 29.62 11.82
C PRO A 443 55.98 29.96 11.26
N ILE A 444 56.97 29.10 11.48
CA ILE A 444 58.35 29.28 11.01
C ILE A 444 58.83 28.09 10.16
N SER A 445 59.71 28.37 9.20
CA SER A 445 60.42 27.33 8.45
C SER A 445 61.62 26.82 9.24
N VAL A 446 61.51 25.60 9.77
CA VAL A 446 62.57 24.93 10.54
C VAL A 446 63.90 24.94 9.79
N ASN A 447 63.88 24.72 8.48
CA ASN A 447 65.08 24.68 7.66
C ASN A 447 65.77 26.04 7.56
N GLU A 448 65.03 27.14 7.51
CA GLU A 448 65.62 28.48 7.49
C GLU A 448 66.20 28.84 8.85
N SER A 449 65.48 28.57 9.94
CA SER A 449 65.97 28.82 11.29
C SER A 449 67.25 28.05 11.58
N LEU A 450 67.33 26.78 11.16
CA LEU A 450 68.55 25.97 11.31
C LEU A 450 69.72 26.52 10.49
N ARG A 451 69.50 26.95 9.24
CA ARG A 451 70.57 27.57 8.44
C ARG A 451 71.04 28.89 9.04
N GLN A 452 70.12 29.69 9.56
CA GLN A 452 70.44 30.98 10.16
C GLN A 452 71.24 30.79 11.45
N ALA A 453 70.88 29.82 12.28
CA ALA A 453 71.68 29.42 13.44
C ALA A 453 73.05 28.89 13.03
N ALA A 454 73.13 28.01 12.04
CA ALA A 454 74.40 27.46 11.56
C ALA A 454 75.37 28.54 11.04
N ARG A 455 74.85 29.56 10.35
CA ARG A 455 75.64 30.73 9.88
C ARG A 455 76.33 31.49 11.00
N VAL A 456 75.70 31.60 12.17
CA VAL A 456 76.30 32.31 13.33
C VAL A 456 77.56 31.60 13.83
N TYR A 457 77.62 30.28 13.69
CA TYR A 457 78.76 29.45 14.13
C TYR A 457 79.73 29.08 12.99
N GLU A 458 79.41 29.40 11.73
CA GLU A 458 80.23 29.16 10.54
C GLU A 458 81.68 29.66 10.66
N PRO A 459 81.98 30.83 11.29
CA PRO A 459 83.36 31.27 11.51
C PRO A 459 84.15 30.35 12.45
N GLN A 460 83.50 29.71 13.42
CA GLN A 460 84.13 28.81 14.39
C GLN A 460 84.36 27.42 13.79
N PHE A 461 83.49 26.98 12.86
CA PHE A 461 83.70 25.75 12.10
C PHE A 461 84.82 25.86 11.05
N CYS A 462 85.09 27.07 10.56
CA CYS A 462 86.15 27.33 9.57
C CYS A 462 87.51 27.68 10.19
N ALA A 463 87.59 27.94 11.50
CA ALA A 463 88.85 28.15 12.21
C ALA A 463 89.56 26.80 12.43
N LYS A 464 90.42 26.40 11.48
CA LYS A 464 91.34 25.26 11.67
C LYS A 464 92.36 25.60 12.77
N GLY A 465 92.43 24.73 13.77
CA GLY A 465 93.65 24.55 14.57
C GLY A 465 94.78 23.95 13.74
#